data_AF-A0A1E7Z2V6-F1
#
_entry.id   AF-A0A1E7Z2V6-F1
#
_cell.length_a   1.000
_cell.length_b   1.000
_cell.length_c   1.000
_cell.angle_alpha   90.00
_cell.angle_beta   90.00
_cell.angle_gamma   90.00
#
_symmetry.space_group_name_H-M   'P 1'
#
loop_
_entity.id
_entity.type
_entity.pdbx_description
1 polymer ?
#
loop_
_entity_poly.entity_id
_entity_poly.type
_entity_poly.pdbx_seq_one_letter_code
_entity_poly.pdbx_strand_id
1 'polypeptide(L)' 'MYKLFITCNNVITGETLTYESARGYKSAGKAMKETRKIVEDITCHGEYADDNEYTVTVRKVKRG' A
#
# COMPACT_ATOMS: atom_id res chain seq x y z
N MET A 1 1.39 -2.52 17.32
CA MET A 1 1.21 -1.41 16.36
C MET A 1 0.78 -2.02 15.03
N TYR A 2 0.12 -1.31 14.13
CA TYR A 2 -0.25 -1.83 12.81
C TYR A 2 0.67 -1.20 11.76
N LYS A 3 1.10 -1.96 10.76
CA LYS A 3 1.80 -1.43 9.58
C LYS A 3 0.99 -1.76 8.32
N LEU A 4 1.09 -0.86 7.35
CA LEU A 4 0.52 -1.03 6.04
C LEU A 4 1.56 -1.63 5.10
N PHE A 5 1.14 -2.61 4.32
CA PHE A 5 1.90 -3.18 3.22
C PHE A 5 1.03 -3.09 1.98
N ILE A 6 1.54 -2.45 0.93
CA ILE A 6 0.86 -2.34 -0.36
C ILE A 6 1.76 -3.00 -1.39
N THR A 7 1.20 -3.94 -2.13
CA THR A 7 1.85 -4.50 -3.31
C THR A 7 1.08 -3.98 -4.52
N CYS A 8 1.79 -3.31 -5.42
CA CYS A 8 1.32 -2.93 -6.73
C CYS A 8 1.87 -3.94 -7.73
N ASN A 9 1.01 -4.48 -8.57
CA ASN A 9 1.39 -5.38 -9.66
C ASN A 9 0.90 -4.80 -10.97
N ASN A 10 1.83 -4.47 -11.88
CA ASN A 10 1.46 -4.05 -13.22
C ASN A 10 1.06 -5.28 -14.04
N VAL A 11 -0.19 -5.32 -14.48
CA VAL A 11 -0.78 -6.45 -15.19
C VAL A 11 -0.23 -6.58 -16.61
N ILE A 12 0.27 -5.49 -17.21
CA ILE A 12 0.87 -5.48 -18.55
C ILE A 12 2.33 -5.91 -18.50
N THR A 13 3.15 -5.30 -17.63
CA THR A 13 4.59 -5.56 -17.56
C THR A 13 4.94 -6.73 -16.65
N GLY A 14 4.03 -7.12 -15.75
CA GLY A 14 4.27 -8.10 -14.69
C GLY A 14 5.15 -7.57 -13.55
N GLU A 15 5.50 -6.28 -13.56
CA GLU A 15 6.35 -5.69 -12.54
C GLU A 15 5.62 -5.57 -11.21
N THR A 16 6.28 -6.01 -10.15
CA THR A 16 5.74 -5.95 -8.78
C THR A 16 6.53 -4.98 -7.93
N LEU A 17 5.85 -3.97 -7.39
CA LEU A 17 6.40 -3.01 -6.45
C LEU A 17 5.75 -3.20 -5.08
N THR A 18 6.55 -3.17 -4.02
CA THR A 18 6.04 -3.31 -2.65
C THR A 18 6.41 -2.07 -1.84
N TYR A 19 5.40 -1.51 -1.18
CA TYR A 19 5.50 -0.34 -0.33
C TYR A 19 5.14 -0.72 1.10
N GLU A 20 5.97 -0.29 2.04
CA GLU A 20 5.70 -0.40 3.47
C GLU A 20 5.48 0.99 4.07
N SER A 21 4.45 1.15 4.90
CA SER A 21 4.29 2.41 5.63
C SER A 21 5.43 2.60 6.63
N ALA A 22 6.18 3.69 6.48
CA ALA A 22 7.24 4.07 7.41
C ALA A 22 6.74 4.26 8.86
N ARG A 23 5.51 4.77 9.02
CA ARG A 23 4.87 4.96 10.34
C ARG A 23 4.00 3.76 10.70
N GLY A 24 3.99 3.42 11.99
CA GLY A 24 3.03 2.48 12.54
C GLY A 24 1.76 3.16 13.04
N TYR A 25 0.64 2.48 12.87
CA TYR A 25 -0.70 2.94 13.23
C TYR A 25 -1.18 2.31 14.54
N LYS A 26 -1.96 3.07 15.32
CA LYS A 26 -2.54 2.58 16.58
C LYS A 26 -3.69 1.58 16.36
N SER A 27 -4.36 1.64 15.21
CA SER A 27 -5.47 0.74 14.85
C SER A 27 -5.45 0.38 13.37
N ALA A 28 -6.03 -0.77 13.02
CA ALA A 28 -6.14 -1.22 11.63
C ALA A 28 -7.01 -0.28 10.77
N GLY A 29 -8.12 0.23 11.33
CA GLY A 29 -8.99 1.17 10.62
C GLY A 29 -8.30 2.50 10.25
N LYS A 30 -7.39 2.99 11.10
CA LYS A 30 -6.57 4.16 10.75
C LYS A 30 -5.54 3.84 9.67
N ALA A 31 -4.96 2.65 9.68
CA ALA A 31 -4.06 2.20 8.63
C ALA A 31 -4.80 2.14 7.28
N MET A 32 -5.98 1.49 7.24
CA MET A 32 -6.80 1.36 6.03
C MET A 32 -7.24 2.71 5.44
N LYS A 33 -7.59 3.70 6.27
CA LYS A 33 -7.95 5.04 5.77
C LYS A 33 -6.79 5.72 5.07
N GLU A 34 -5.57 5.52 5.55
CA GLU A 34 -4.38 6.13 4.96
C GLU A 34 -3.89 5.34 3.74
N THR A 35 -4.27 4.07 3.58
CA THR A 35 -4.05 3.30 2.35
C THR A 35 -4.53 4.05 1.12
N ARG A 36 -5.76 4.59 1.15
CA ARG A 36 -6.36 5.23 -0.01
C ARG A 36 -5.50 6.39 -0.53
N LYS A 37 -4.99 7.21 0.38
CA LYS A 37 -4.08 8.31 0.03
C LYS A 37 -2.77 7.79 -0.57
N ILE A 38 -2.21 6.73 -0.01
CA ILE A 38 -0.93 6.17 -0.50
C ILE A 38 -1.13 5.54 -1.89
N VAL A 39 -2.24 4.83 -2.12
CA VAL A 39 -2.56 4.30 -3.45
C VAL A 39 -2.78 5.43 -4.44
N GLU A 40 -3.54 6.48 -4.07
CA GLU A 40 -3.72 7.67 -4.90
C GLU A 40 -2.37 8.35 -5.22
N ASP A 41 -1.44 8.44 -4.25
CA ASP A 41 -0.09 9.00 -4.42
C ASP A 41 0.79 8.15 -5.36
N ILE A 42 0.79 6.82 -5.19
CA ILE A 42 1.48 5.88 -6.09
C ILE A 42 0.90 5.98 -7.52
N THR A 43 -0.42 6.07 -7.62
CA THR A 43 -1.13 6.08 -8.91
C THR A 43 -0.98 7.42 -9.64
N CYS A 44 -0.95 8.56 -8.93
CA CYS A 44 -0.69 9.88 -9.53
C CYS A 44 0.71 10.02 -10.14
N HIS A 45 1.64 9.13 -9.79
CA HIS A 45 2.99 9.08 -10.35
C HIS A 45 3.19 7.98 -11.40
N GLY A 46 2.19 7.12 -11.64
CA GLY A 46 2.27 6.04 -12.63
C GLY A 46 1.67 6.45 -13.97
N GLU A 47 2.36 6.17 -15.08
CA GLU A 47 1.84 6.37 -16.45
C GLU A 47 0.59 5.52 -16.76
N TYR A 48 0.28 4.50 -15.95
CA TYR A 48 -0.71 3.48 -16.24
C TYR A 48 -1.56 3.10 -15.01
N ALA A 49 -2.42 4.02 -14.58
CA ALA A 49 -3.29 3.82 -13.40
C ALA A 49 -4.23 2.60 -13.52
N ASP A 50 -4.75 2.34 -14.72
CA ASP A 50 -5.73 1.29 -14.98
C ASP A 50 -5.10 -0.11 -15.14
N ASP A 51 -3.77 -0.19 -15.31
CA ASP A 51 -3.05 -1.44 -15.54
C ASP A 51 -2.42 -2.02 -14.27
N ASN A 52 -2.67 -1.41 -13.11
CA ASN A 52 -2.07 -1.81 -11.84
C ASN A 52 -3.11 -2.44 -10.90
N GLU A 53 -2.85 -3.68 -10.46
CA GLU A 53 -3.59 -4.33 -9.38
C GLU A 53 -2.93 -4.04 -8.03
N TYR A 54 -3.71 -3.55 -7.06
CA TYR A 54 -3.22 -3.23 -5.72
C TYR A 54 -3.71 -4.23 -4.68
N THR A 55 -2.77 -4.91 -4.02
CA THR A 55 -3.05 -5.71 -2.83
C THR A 55 -2.64 -4.94 -1.58
N VAL A 56 -3.59 -4.72 -0.68
CA VAL A 56 -3.36 -4.01 0.58
C VAL A 56 -3.48 -4.97 1.75
N THR A 57 -2.42 -5.05 2.56
CA THR A 57 -2.42 -5.83 3.79
C THR A 57 -2.12 -4.95 5.00
N VAL A 58 -2.97 -5.03 6.01
CA VAL A 58 -2.72 -4.39 7.32
C VAL A 58 -2.33 -5.47 8.32
N ARG A 59 -1.09 -5.42 8.82
CA ARG A 59 -0.59 -6.39 9.80
C ARG A 59 -0.30 -5.76 11.14
N LYS A 60 -0.65 -6.45 12.22
CA LYS A 60 -0.22 -6.09 13.57
C LYS A 60 1.25 -6.48 13.74
N VAL A 61 2.12 -5.49 13.89
CA VAL A 61 3.52 -5.66 14.20
C VAL A 61 3.77 -5.49 15.70
N LYS A 62 4.61 -6.37 16.27
CA LYS A 62 5.13 -6.19 17.63
C LYS A 62 6.10 -5.01 17.60
N ARG A 63 6.08 -4.19 18.66
CA ARG A 63 7.11 -3.17 18.87
C ARG A 63 8.37 -3.96 19.19
N GLY A 64 9.36 -3.94 18.28
CA GLY A 64 10.73 -4.33 18.62
C GLY A 64 11.28 -3.37 19.65
#